data_AF-A0A357ZYE4-F1
#
_entry.id   AF-A0A357ZYE4-F1
#
_cell.length_a   1.000
_cell.length_b   1.000
_cell.length_c   1.000
_cell.angle_alpha   90.00
_cell.angle_beta   90.00
_cell.angle_gamma   90.00
#
_symmetry.space_group_name_H-M   'P 1'
#
loop_
_entity.id
_entity.type
_entity.pdbx_description
1 polymer ?
#
loop_
_entity_poly.entity_id
_entity_poly.type
_entity_poly.pdbx_seq_one_letter_code
_entity_poly.pdbx_strand_id
1 'polypeptide(L)'
;AYEKQHTRLISFVVGPLMAVEGICVLAVFFARPDGVPFWATLLGGVLEAIAIGVTAFVSAPTHGRLEAGADPSLLDRLIATNWFRTAAWTGRGAIALFMLVAFLNA
;
A
#
# COMPACT_ATOMS: atom_id res chain seq x y z
N ALA A 1 2.09 6.62 25.72
CA ALA A 1 1.83 5.20 26.10
C ALA A 1 0.90 4.51 25.10
N TYR A 2 -0.31 5.04 24.87
CA TYR A 2 -1.28 4.47 23.91
C TYR A 2 -0.74 4.37 22.47
N GLU A 3 -0.21 5.47 21.92
CA GLU A 3 0.28 5.51 20.54
C GLU A 3 1.34 4.44 20.25
N LYS A 4 2.37 4.32 21.09
CA LYS A 4 3.42 3.30 20.99
C LYS A 4 2.86 1.87 20.95
N GLN A 5 1.88 1.58 21.81
CA GLN A 5 1.23 0.28 21.83
C GLN A 5 0.41 0.05 20.55
N HIS A 6 -0.33 1.06 20.11
CA HIS A 6 -1.10 1.02 18.87
C HIS A 6 -0.21 0.78 17.65
N THR A 7 0.87 1.56 17.48
CA THR A 7 1.84 1.44 16.38
C THR A 7 2.45 0.03 16.33
N ARG A 8 2.83 -0.54 17.48
CA ARG A 8 3.36 -1.90 17.53
C ARG A 8 2.33 -2.95 17.12
N LEU A 9 1.11 -2.85 17.63
CA LEU A 9 0.05 -3.82 17.34
C LEU A 9 -0.42 -3.74 15.88
N ILE A 10 -0.56 -2.53 15.32
CA ILE A 10 -0.99 -2.36 13.94
C ILE A 10 0.04 -2.91 12.95
N SER A 11 1.35 -2.84 13.27
CA SER A 11 2.39 -3.44 12.42
C SER A 11 2.25 -4.96 12.27
N PHE A 12 1.78 -5.67 13.29
CA PHE A 12 1.53 -7.12 13.21
C PHE A 12 0.33 -7.49 12.33
N VAL A 13 -0.59 -6.53 12.09
CA VAL A 13 -1.74 -6.74 11.21
C VAL A 13 -1.39 -6.30 9.78
N VAL A 14 -0.89 -5.07 9.65
CA VAL A 14 -0.64 -4.43 8.36
C VAL A 14 0.56 -5.04 7.64
N GLY A 15 1.64 -5.36 8.35
CA GLY A 15 2.85 -5.93 7.75
C GLY A 15 2.58 -7.24 6.97
N PRO A 16 1.95 -8.25 7.59
CA PRO A 16 1.59 -9.49 6.89
C PRO A 16 0.62 -9.27 5.72
N LEU A 17 -0.39 -8.41 5.89
CA LEU A 17 -1.37 -8.13 4.83
C LEU A 17 -0.68 -7.49 3.61
N MET A 18 0.20 -6.51 3.82
CA MET A 18 0.97 -5.89 2.74
C MET A 18 1.93 -6.87 2.07
N ALA A 19 2.52 -7.81 2.82
CA ALA A 19 3.38 -8.85 2.26
C ALA A 19 2.57 -9.80 1.35
N VAL A 20 1.40 -10.24 1.80
CA VAL A 20 0.49 -11.07 1.00
C VAL A 20 0.06 -10.33 -0.26
N GLU A 21 -0.30 -9.06 -0.15
CA GLU A 21 -0.71 -8.25 -1.29
C GLU A 21 0.42 -8.06 -2.31
N GLY A 22 1.64 -7.77 -1.85
CA GLY A 22 2.83 -7.70 -2.69
C GLY A 22 3.11 -9.01 -3.42
N ILE A 23 2.97 -10.15 -2.73
CA ILE A 23 3.11 -11.48 -3.34
C ILE A 23 2.04 -11.70 -4.41
N CYS A 24 0.78 -11.34 -4.14
CA CYS A 24 -0.31 -11.44 -5.12
C CYS A 24 -0.05 -10.58 -6.37
N VAL A 25 0.46 -9.36 -6.19
CA VAL A 25 0.83 -8.47 -7.31
C VAL A 25 1.93 -9.09 -8.16
N LEU A 26 2.98 -9.63 -7.54
CA LEU A 26 4.06 -10.32 -8.25
C LEU A 26 3.55 -11.57 -8.96
N ALA A 27 2.70 -12.36 -8.31
CA ALA A 27 2.10 -13.55 -8.89
C ALA A 27 1.29 -13.21 -10.14
N VAL A 28 0.42 -12.20 -10.09
CA VAL A 28 -0.37 -11.75 -11.25
C VAL A 28 0.52 -11.15 -12.35
N PHE A 29 1.63 -10.51 -11.99
CA PHE A 29 2.57 -9.96 -12.98
C PHE A 29 3.31 -11.07 -13.75
N PHE A 30 3.82 -12.09 -13.05
CA PHE A 30 4.60 -13.18 -13.65
C PHE A 30 3.73 -14.30 -14.25
N ALA A 31 2.58 -14.58 -13.64
CA ALA A 31 1.59 -15.56 -14.09
C ALA A 31 0.30 -14.85 -14.53
N ARG A 32 0.45 -13.90 -15.45
CA ARG A 32 -0.65 -13.07 -15.95
C ARG A 32 -1.76 -13.94 -16.55
N PRO A 33 -3.00 -13.86 -16.03
CA PRO A 33 -4.13 -14.61 -16.58
C PRO A 33 -4.49 -14.17 -18.00
N ASP A 34 -5.11 -15.07 -18.75
CA ASP A 34 -5.68 -14.75 -20.06
C ASP A 34 -6.74 -13.64 -19.93
N GLY A 35 -6.79 -12.75 -20.92
CA GLY A 35 -7.65 -11.56 -20.92
C GLY A 35 -7.16 -10.38 -20.08
N VAL A 36 -6.25 -10.57 -19.12
CA VAL A 36 -5.68 -9.46 -18.35
C VAL A 36 -4.57 -8.79 -19.15
N PRO A 37 -4.67 -7.49 -19.51
CA PRO A 37 -3.63 -6.83 -20.29
C PRO A 37 -2.40 -6.50 -19.44
N PHE A 38 -1.20 -6.56 -20.05
CA PHE A 38 0.06 -6.31 -19.35
C PHE A 38 0.12 -4.95 -18.66
N TRP A 39 -0.39 -3.89 -19.31
CA TRP A 39 -0.38 -2.54 -18.73
C TRP A 39 -1.13 -2.47 -17.39
N ALA A 40 -2.19 -3.27 -17.20
CA ALA A 40 -2.95 -3.29 -15.96
C ALA A 40 -2.14 -3.94 -14.83
N THR A 41 -1.40 -5.01 -15.12
CA THR A 41 -0.50 -5.63 -14.14
C THR A 41 0.65 -4.69 -13.74
N LEU A 42 1.22 -3.97 -14.70
CA LEU A 42 2.28 -2.99 -14.46
C LEU A 42 1.78 -1.80 -13.63
N LEU A 43 0.64 -1.23 -14.00
CA LEU A 43 0.03 -0.12 -13.27
C LEU A 43 -0.36 -0.54 -11.85
N GLY A 44 -0.95 -1.74 -11.69
CA GLY A 44 -1.23 -2.31 -10.37
C GLY A 44 0.03 -2.42 -9.52
N GLY A 45 1.14 -2.91 -10.09
CA GLY A 45 2.42 -2.99 -9.41
C GLY A 45 3.02 -1.64 -9.02
N VAL A 46 2.91 -0.62 -9.88
CA VAL A 46 3.37 0.74 -9.56
C VAL A 46 2.56 1.35 -8.42
N LEU A 47 1.23 1.20 -8.44
CA LEU A 47 0.36 1.70 -7.37
C LEU A 47 0.65 1.00 -6.04
N GLU A 48 0.85 -0.32 -6.06
CA GLU A 48 1.28 -1.09 -4.90
C GLU A 48 2.62 -0.58 -4.35
N ALA A 49 3.62 -0.39 -5.22
CA ALA A 49 4.94 0.09 -4.83
C ALA A 49 4.90 1.49 -4.20
N ILE A 50 4.04 2.38 -4.68
CA ILE A 50 3.81 3.70 -4.06
C ILE A 50 3.21 3.52 -2.66
N ALA A 51 2.15 2.72 -2.53
CA ALA A 51 1.46 2.52 -1.26
C ALA A 51 2.37 1.89 -0.20
N ILE A 52 3.08 0.81 -0.55
CA ILE A 52 4.05 0.15 0.33
C ILE A 52 5.24 1.07 0.61
N GLY A 53 5.80 1.71 -0.42
CA GLY A 53 6.97 2.59 -0.29
C GLY A 53 6.72 3.76 0.64
N VAL A 54 5.59 4.47 0.50
CA VAL A 54 5.25 5.57 1.41
C VAL A 54 5.07 5.05 2.83
N THR A 55 4.43 3.89 3.01
CA THR A 55 4.24 3.29 4.34
C THR A 55 5.58 2.93 5.00
N ALA A 56 6.45 2.22 4.29
CA ALA A 56 7.70 1.69 4.82
C ALA A 56 8.77 2.76 5.04
N PHE A 57 8.91 3.71 4.10
CA PHE A 57 9.98 4.70 4.13
C PHE A 57 9.59 6.05 4.71
N VAL A 58 8.28 6.35 4.80
CA VAL A 58 7.81 7.64 5.31
C VAL A 58 6.97 7.46 6.57
N SER A 59 5.87 6.72 6.51
CA SER A 59 4.92 6.62 7.63
C SER A 59 5.53 5.91 8.85
N ALA A 60 6.10 4.71 8.68
CA ALA A 60 6.65 3.93 9.78
C ALA A 60 7.81 4.64 10.51
N PRO A 61 8.82 5.23 9.81
CA PRO A 61 9.86 6.02 10.48
C PRO A 61 9.32 7.28 11.16
N THR A 62 8.31 7.94 10.58
CA THR A 62 7.72 9.15 11.16
C THR A 62 6.97 8.84 12.46
N HIS A 63 6.23 7.74 12.53
CA HIS A 63 5.62 7.26 13.78
C HIS A 63 6.68 6.97 14.85
N GLY A 64 7.81 6.35 14.50
CA GLY A 64 8.91 6.13 15.45
C GLY A 64 9.52 7.43 16.00
N ARG A 65 9.52 8.52 15.21
CA ARG A 65 9.96 9.84 15.67
C ARG A 65 8.94 10.53 16.57
N LEU A 66 7.65 10.39 16.27
CA LEU A 66 6.57 10.92 17.11
C LEU A 66 6.50 10.26 18.48
N GLU A 67 6.92 8.99 18.60
CA GLU A 67 7.06 8.33 19.90
C GLU A 67 8.06 9.02 20.84
N ALA A 68 9.05 9.74 20.30
CA ALA A 68 10.04 10.48 21.09
C ALA A 68 9.55 11.89 21.50
N GLY A 69 8.52 12.42 20.84
CA GLY A 69 7.95 13.73 21.13
C GLY A 69 6.95 14.17 20.06
N ALA A 70 5.87 14.80 20.50
CA ALA A 70 4.87 15.36 19.59
C ALA A 70 5.46 16.53 18.80
N ASP A 71 5.45 16.43 17.48
CA ASP A 71 5.95 17.44 16.55
C ASP A 71 4.88 17.70 15.47
N PRO A 72 4.26 18.90 15.44
CA PRO A 72 3.25 19.24 14.44
C PRO A 72 3.75 19.09 13.00
N SER A 73 5.02 19.35 12.74
CA SER A 73 5.58 19.24 11.38
C SER A 73 5.65 17.78 10.89
N LEU A 74 5.88 16.84 11.80
CA LEU A 74 5.83 15.41 11.50
C LEU A 74 4.40 14.92 11.27
N LEU A 75 3.43 15.50 12.00
CA LEU A 75 2.01 15.21 11.80
C LEU A 75 1.53 15.71 10.43
N ASP A 76 1.89 16.93 10.05
CA ASP A 76 1.56 17.49 8.73
C ASP A 76 2.15 16.65 7.61
N ARG A 77 3.39 16.16 7.79
CA ARG A 77 4.03 15.24 6.85
C ARG A 77 3.28 13.91 6.73
N LEU A 78 2.79 13.35 7.84
CA LEU A 78 1.97 12.13 7.82
C LEU A 78 0.67 12.34 7.04
N ILE A 79 -0.03 13.44 7.29
CA ILE A 79 -1.28 13.77 6.60
C ILE A 79 -1.04 13.95 5.10
N ALA A 80 -0.03 14.74 4.73
CA ALA A 80 0.32 14.99 3.34
C ALA A 80 0.69 13.70 2.61
N THR A 81 1.50 12.85 3.25
CA THR A 81 1.96 11.60 2.62
C THR A 81 0.87 10.52 2.59
N ASN A 82 -0.10 10.59 3.50
CA ASN A 82 -1.26 9.70 3.48
C ASN A 82 -2.11 9.88 2.22
N TRP A 83 -2.18 11.08 1.65
CA TRP A 83 -2.92 11.30 0.40
C TRP A 83 -2.36 10.49 -0.78
N PHE A 84 -1.04 10.34 -0.88
CA PHE A 84 -0.43 9.46 -1.89
C PHE A 84 -0.86 8.01 -1.69
N ARG A 85 -0.89 7.54 -0.44
CA ARG A 85 -1.35 6.19 -0.10
C ARG A 85 -2.83 6.02 -0.43
N THR A 86 -3.68 6.98 -0.09
CA THR A 86 -5.13 6.94 -0.39
C THR A 86 -5.37 6.85 -1.89
N ALA A 87 -4.71 7.69 -2.68
CA ALA A 87 -4.82 7.67 -4.13
C ALA A 87 -4.30 6.33 -4.71
N ALA A 88 -3.13 5.87 -4.23
CA ALA A 88 -2.52 4.62 -4.67
C ALA A 88 -3.42 3.41 -4.38
N TRP A 89 -3.92 3.27 -3.14
CA TRP A 89 -4.83 2.19 -2.75
C TRP A 89 -6.15 2.21 -3.51
N THR A 90 -6.72 3.40 -3.70
CA THR A 90 -7.97 3.56 -4.47
C THR A 90 -7.77 3.13 -5.92
N GLY A 91 -6.72 3.63 -6.56
CA GLY A 91 -6.37 3.26 -7.93
C GLY A 91 -6.05 1.76 -8.04
N ARG A 92 -5.34 1.21 -7.05
CA ARG A 92 -4.96 -0.21 -7.00
C ARG A 92 -6.20 -1.10 -6.94
N GLY A 93 -7.19 -0.74 -6.13
CA GLY A 93 -8.48 -1.41 -6.05
C GLY A 93 -9.25 -1.35 -7.37
N ALA A 94 -9.30 -0.18 -8.01
CA ALA A 94 -9.93 -0.01 -9.32
C ALA A 94 -9.27 -0.89 -10.41
N ILE A 95 -7.94 -0.94 -10.43
CA ILE A 95 -7.19 -1.81 -11.36
C ILE A 95 -7.38 -3.29 -11.03
N ALA A 96 -7.44 -3.68 -9.76
CA ALA A 96 -7.77 -5.06 -9.38
C ALA A 96 -9.15 -5.47 -9.91
N LEU A 97 -10.15 -4.61 -9.75
CA LEU A 97 -11.51 -4.85 -10.25
C LEU A 97 -11.53 -4.93 -11.77
N PHE A 98 -10.81 -4.04 -12.45
CA PHE A 98 -10.66 -4.10 -13.91
C PHE A 98 -10.03 -5.42 -14.37
N MET A 99 -8.93 -5.86 -13.75
CA MET A 99 -8.28 -7.13 -14.09
C MET A 99 -9.21 -8.32 -13.85
N LEU A 100 -9.98 -8.30 -12.76
CA LEU A 100 -10.98 -9.34 -12.48
C LEU A 100 -12.06 -9.39 -13.56
N VAL A 101 -12.63 -8.24 -13.94
CA VAL A 101 -13.62 -8.17 -15.02
C VAL A 101 -13.04 -8.61 -16.36
N ALA A 102 -11.81 -8.20 -16.68
CA ALA A 102 -11.13 -8.60 -17.91
C ALA A 102 -10.91 -10.11 -17.98
N PHE A 103 -10.51 -10.72 -16.87
CA PHE A 103 -10.35 -12.17 -16.76
C PHE A 103 -11.68 -12.93 -16.91
N LEU A 104 -12.77 -12.44 -16.31
CA LEU A 104 -14.08 -13.10 -16.38
C LEU A 104 -14.76 -13.01 -17.76
N ASN A 105 -14.33 -12.07 -18.61
CA ASN A 105 -14.84 -11.89 -19.97
C ASN A 105 -13.90 -12.46 -21.05
N ALA A 106 -12.80 -13.11 -20.64
CA ALA A 106 -11.85 -13.78 -21.52
C ALA A 106 -12.34 -15.17 -21.91
#